data_AF-A0A4Q3V196-F1
#
_entry.id   AF-A0A4Q3V196-F1
#
_cell.length_a   1.000
_cell.length_b   1.000
_cell.length_c   1.000
_cell.angle_alpha   90.00
_cell.angle_beta   90.00
_cell.angle_gamma   90.00
#
_symmetry.space_group_name_H-M   'P 1'
#
loop_
_entity.id
_entity.type
_entity.pdbx_description
1 polymer ?
#
loop_
_entity_poly.entity_id
_entity_poly.type
_entity_poly.pdbx_seq_one_letter_code
_entity_poly.pdbx_strand_id
1 'polypeptide(L)'
;MKISSDKIIYSPSDLIRYFASPFASWMDRYYLEHRDLVTPDAESEDQLLVARTGNEHEQSVLSELETSDQTIVKIERHDFDSAVVTTQKAISERATIVYQAALKNDRFEGYSDFLIIDESGSYGLWDTKLARSPKPYYAVQLCCYAEMFAATTQEAMPEKFGIILGDGQKVQFRTEDFFHYYRRIRDSFLAMQDNFSGNIMDRPEPLPGADHGRWTSHAEYYFLDTDHLVQVAGITTGQIKKLKKGGISSMEQLSLASGSNIHKLAADTLEKLAAQALLQCQTKVDRSLNPEAPARYEIIIKPGGSLTSSGLETIPPEDKSDVFFDMEGYPLAPGGLEYLFGASTYERSFIDWWAHDRDEEKKAFEDFVDWVHNRWRQNPGMHIYHYAAYEESALKRLSTRHDTRQEQVDDLLRNDVLVDLYKVVRQGLRIG
;
A
#
# COMPACT_ATOMS: atom_id res chain seq x y z
N MET A 1 -5.85 -15.20 -14.16
CA MET A 1 -6.90 -15.78 -15.03
C MET A 1 -6.27 -16.43 -16.24
N LYS A 2 -6.92 -17.45 -16.84
CA LYS A 2 -6.46 -18.15 -18.05
C LYS A 2 -7.65 -18.57 -18.92
N ILE A 3 -7.41 -18.79 -20.21
CA ILE A 3 -8.38 -19.41 -21.13
C ILE A 3 -8.15 -20.92 -21.11
N SER A 4 -9.20 -21.69 -20.82
CA SER A 4 -9.23 -23.16 -20.87
C SER A 4 -10.52 -23.62 -21.53
N SER A 5 -10.43 -24.40 -22.61
CA SER A 5 -11.58 -24.93 -23.37
C SER A 5 -12.65 -23.87 -23.68
N ASP A 6 -12.22 -22.73 -24.25
CA ASP A 6 -13.05 -21.57 -24.61
C ASP A 6 -13.80 -20.91 -23.43
N LYS A 7 -13.38 -21.18 -22.19
CA LYS A 7 -13.86 -20.53 -20.98
C LYS A 7 -12.73 -19.85 -20.24
N ILE A 8 -13.04 -18.75 -19.57
CA ILE A 8 -12.08 -18.10 -18.67
C ILE A 8 -12.20 -18.75 -17.30
N ILE A 9 -11.06 -19.20 -16.80
CA ILE A 9 -10.89 -19.69 -15.44
C ILE A 9 -10.13 -18.64 -14.63
N TYR A 10 -10.70 -18.27 -13.48
CA TYR A 10 -10.12 -17.30 -12.56
C TYR A 10 -9.37 -17.99 -11.43
N SER A 11 -8.50 -17.27 -10.76
CA SER A 11 -7.90 -17.68 -9.49
C SER A 11 -8.40 -16.77 -8.35
N PRO A 12 -8.24 -17.19 -7.09
CA PRO A 12 -8.50 -16.30 -5.96
C PRO A 12 -7.69 -15.00 -6.04
N SER A 13 -6.48 -15.02 -6.61
CA SER A 13 -5.69 -13.81 -6.84
C SER A 13 -6.35 -12.82 -7.82
N ASP A 14 -7.08 -13.31 -8.84
CA ASP A 14 -7.86 -12.44 -9.74
C ASP A 14 -9.00 -11.73 -8.98
N LEU A 15 -9.63 -12.44 -8.04
CA LEU A 15 -10.66 -11.85 -7.17
C LEU A 15 -10.07 -10.79 -6.24
N ILE A 16 -8.88 -11.01 -5.69
CA ILE A 16 -8.17 -10.02 -4.88
C ILE A 16 -7.74 -8.82 -5.72
N ARG A 17 -7.32 -9.04 -6.98
CA ARG A 17 -7.02 -7.96 -7.92
C ARG A 17 -8.26 -7.09 -8.17
N TYR A 18 -9.43 -7.70 -8.38
CA TYR A 18 -10.69 -6.96 -8.51
C TYR A 18 -11.04 -6.19 -7.24
N PHE A 19 -10.87 -6.80 -6.08
CA PHE A 19 -11.12 -6.16 -4.79
C PHE A 19 -10.28 -4.90 -4.60
N ALA A 20 -9.01 -4.95 -4.99
CA ALA A 20 -8.10 -3.81 -4.93
C ALA A 20 -8.41 -2.77 -6.03
N SER A 21 -8.66 -3.23 -7.26
CA SER A 21 -8.81 -2.38 -8.43
C SER A 21 -9.65 -3.09 -9.51
N PRO A 22 -10.94 -2.75 -9.63
CA PRO A 22 -11.79 -3.22 -10.73
C PRO A 22 -11.21 -2.86 -12.11
N PHE A 23 -10.58 -1.68 -12.23
CA PHE A 23 -9.83 -1.27 -13.41
C PHE A 23 -8.73 -2.27 -13.77
N ALA A 24 -7.88 -2.63 -12.82
CA ALA A 24 -6.76 -3.54 -13.08
C ALA A 24 -7.23 -4.96 -13.40
N SER A 25 -8.29 -5.43 -12.73
CA SER A 25 -8.92 -6.72 -13.05
C SER A 25 -9.54 -6.75 -14.45
N TRP A 26 -10.14 -5.64 -14.88
CA TRP A 26 -10.64 -5.48 -16.25
C TRP A 26 -9.48 -5.47 -17.26
N MET A 27 -8.40 -4.73 -16.97
CA MET A 27 -7.21 -4.66 -17.81
C MET A 27 -6.49 -6.01 -17.92
N ASP A 28 -6.47 -6.83 -16.85
CA ASP A 28 -5.92 -8.18 -16.89
C ASP A 28 -6.64 -9.07 -17.90
N ARG A 29 -7.98 -8.98 -17.97
CA ARG A 29 -8.74 -9.69 -18.99
C ARG A 29 -8.54 -9.12 -20.38
N TYR A 30 -8.55 -7.79 -20.52
CA TYR A 30 -8.31 -7.15 -21.80
C TYR A 30 -6.95 -7.55 -22.37
N TYR A 31 -5.90 -7.59 -21.56
CA TYR A 31 -4.59 -8.10 -21.96
C TYR A 31 -4.59 -9.59 -22.30
N LEU A 32 -5.37 -10.42 -21.60
CA LEU A 32 -5.49 -11.84 -21.90
C LEU A 32 -6.11 -12.08 -23.29
N GLU A 33 -7.11 -11.30 -23.68
CA GLU A 33 -7.83 -11.44 -24.95
C GLU A 33 -7.25 -10.60 -26.10
N HIS A 34 -6.51 -9.52 -25.78
CA HIS A 34 -5.97 -8.54 -26.72
C HIS A 34 -4.51 -8.20 -26.43
N ARG A 35 -3.67 -9.23 -26.32
CA ARG A 35 -2.29 -9.13 -25.86
C ARG A 35 -1.41 -8.12 -26.60
N ASP A 36 -1.69 -7.90 -27.88
CA ASP A 36 -0.91 -6.99 -28.74
C ASP A 36 -1.35 -5.53 -28.64
N LEU A 37 -2.44 -5.22 -27.93
CA LEU A 37 -3.02 -3.87 -27.86
C LEU A 37 -2.61 -3.09 -26.61
N VAL A 38 -2.15 -3.75 -25.54
CA VAL A 38 -1.69 -3.12 -24.30
C VAL A 38 -0.50 -3.88 -23.74
N THR A 39 0.42 -3.18 -23.09
CA THR A 39 1.61 -3.79 -22.47
C THR A 39 1.59 -3.45 -20.98
N PRO A 40 1.57 -4.44 -20.06
CA PRO A 40 1.64 -4.16 -18.64
C PRO A 40 2.99 -3.56 -18.23
N ASP A 41 3.00 -2.88 -17.09
CA ASP A 41 4.22 -2.38 -16.46
C ASP A 41 5.19 -3.54 -16.18
N ALA A 42 6.48 -3.28 -16.35
CA ALA A 42 7.52 -4.23 -15.99
C ALA A 42 7.55 -4.44 -14.47
N GLU A 43 7.84 -5.67 -14.04
CA GLU A 43 8.03 -5.95 -12.62
C GLU A 43 9.28 -5.24 -12.10
N SER A 44 9.16 -4.54 -10.98
CA SER A 44 10.31 -3.89 -10.33
C SER A 44 11.16 -4.91 -9.57
N GLU A 45 12.43 -4.58 -9.33
CA GLU A 45 13.31 -5.41 -8.49
C GLU A 45 12.72 -5.64 -7.09
N ASP A 46 12.07 -4.63 -6.51
CA ASP A 46 11.38 -4.74 -5.23
C ASP A 46 10.22 -5.74 -5.27
N GLN A 47 9.43 -5.76 -6.35
CA GLN A 47 8.33 -6.71 -6.50
C GLN A 47 8.84 -8.15 -6.59
N LEU A 48 9.93 -8.36 -7.34
CA LEU A 48 10.59 -9.66 -7.45
C LEU A 48 11.16 -10.10 -6.09
N LEU A 49 11.75 -9.18 -5.35
CA LEU A 49 12.28 -9.43 -4.01
C LEU A 49 11.17 -9.83 -3.03
N VAL A 50 10.05 -9.09 -3.01
CA VAL A 50 8.87 -9.42 -2.18
C VAL A 50 8.31 -10.80 -2.53
N ALA A 51 8.22 -11.14 -3.82
CA ALA A 51 7.76 -12.45 -4.25
C ALA A 51 8.70 -13.58 -3.79
N ARG A 52 10.01 -13.38 -3.93
CA ARG A 52 11.03 -14.34 -3.47
C ARG A 52 10.96 -14.56 -1.96
N THR A 53 10.93 -13.49 -1.18
CA THR A 53 10.83 -13.58 0.29
C THR A 53 9.51 -14.23 0.73
N GLY A 54 8.43 -14.03 -0.03
CA GLY A 54 7.15 -14.72 0.21
C GLY A 54 7.29 -16.23 0.08
N ASN A 55 7.93 -16.70 -1.00
CA ASN A 55 8.20 -18.12 -1.21
C ASN A 55 9.14 -18.71 -0.14
N GLU A 56 10.15 -17.95 0.29
CA GLU A 56 11.07 -18.36 1.37
C GLU A 56 10.31 -18.55 2.69
N HIS A 57 9.36 -17.66 3.00
CA HIS A 57 8.53 -17.77 4.21
C HIS A 57 7.61 -18.99 4.15
N GLU A 58 6.93 -19.22 3.02
CA GLU A 58 6.10 -20.42 2.82
C GLU A 58 6.92 -21.71 2.99
N GLN A 59 8.14 -21.74 2.44
CA GLN A 59 9.05 -22.87 2.56
C GLN A 59 9.58 -23.08 3.99
N SER A 60 9.82 -22.00 4.74
CA SER A 60 10.17 -22.07 6.16
C SER A 60 9.05 -22.72 6.97
N VAL A 61 7.80 -22.30 6.74
CA VAL A 61 6.62 -22.87 7.40
C VAL A 61 6.46 -24.35 7.06
N LEU A 62 6.63 -24.74 5.79
CA LEU A 62 6.60 -26.15 5.39
C LEU A 62 7.68 -26.96 6.14
N SER A 63 8.90 -26.44 6.22
CA SER A 63 10.02 -27.11 6.89
C SER A 63 9.75 -27.32 8.38
N GLU A 64 9.12 -26.34 9.05
CA GLU A 64 8.68 -26.50 10.45
C GLU A 64 7.63 -27.60 10.60
N LEU A 65 6.65 -27.64 9.69
CA LEU A 65 5.60 -28.67 9.71
C LEU A 65 6.18 -30.07 9.46
N GLU A 66 7.18 -30.22 8.59
CA GLU A 66 7.86 -31.50 8.31
C GLU A 66 8.63 -32.07 9.50
N THR A 67 9.05 -31.22 10.45
CA THR A 67 9.71 -31.71 11.67
C THR A 67 8.76 -32.32 12.69
N SER A 68 7.44 -32.17 12.48
CA SER A 68 6.43 -32.84 13.28
C SER A 68 6.18 -34.27 12.78
N ASP A 69 5.79 -35.22 13.66
CA ASP A 69 5.44 -36.61 13.30
C ASP A 69 4.12 -36.72 12.47
N GLN A 70 3.77 -35.68 11.71
CA GLN A 70 2.53 -35.58 10.95
C GLN A 70 2.70 -36.11 9.51
N THR A 71 1.64 -36.69 8.96
CA THR A 71 1.65 -37.13 7.56
C THR A 71 1.42 -35.93 6.65
N ILE A 72 2.43 -35.55 5.88
CA ILE A 72 2.36 -34.45 4.92
C ILE A 72 2.31 -35.00 3.49
N VAL A 73 1.27 -34.63 2.74
CA VAL A 73 1.17 -34.90 1.30
C VAL A 73 1.44 -33.62 0.53
N LYS A 74 2.49 -33.62 -0.29
CA LYS A 74 2.82 -32.51 -1.19
C LYS A 74 2.19 -32.74 -2.56
N ILE A 75 1.45 -31.77 -3.06
CA ILE A 75 0.82 -31.85 -4.38
C ILE A 75 1.69 -31.13 -5.40
N GLU A 76 2.12 -31.87 -6.43
CA GLU A 76 2.94 -31.34 -7.51
C GLU A 76 2.13 -30.48 -8.49
N ARG A 77 2.70 -29.35 -8.93
CA ARG A 77 2.03 -28.33 -9.77
C ARG A 77 2.18 -28.53 -11.28
N HIS A 78 2.39 -29.76 -11.76
CA HIS A 78 2.65 -30.02 -13.18
C HIS A 78 1.38 -30.00 -14.06
N ASP A 79 0.37 -30.75 -13.66
CA ASP A 79 -0.92 -30.84 -14.34
C ASP A 79 -2.04 -30.65 -13.33
N PHE A 80 -2.93 -29.69 -13.59
CA PHE A 80 -3.91 -29.25 -12.61
C PHE A 80 -4.98 -30.32 -12.34
N ASP A 81 -5.43 -31.04 -13.37
CA ASP A 81 -6.43 -32.09 -13.19
C ASP A 81 -5.86 -33.29 -12.41
N SER A 82 -4.62 -33.69 -12.69
CA SER A 82 -3.91 -34.70 -11.90
C SER A 82 -3.68 -34.26 -10.46
N ALA A 83 -3.36 -32.98 -10.24
CA ALA A 83 -3.18 -32.40 -8.91
C ALA A 83 -4.50 -32.41 -8.11
N VAL A 84 -5.64 -32.15 -8.75
CA VAL A 84 -6.96 -32.25 -8.12
C VAL A 84 -7.25 -33.68 -7.67
N VAL A 85 -7.02 -34.68 -8.53
CA VAL A 85 -7.21 -36.10 -8.16
C VAL A 85 -6.33 -36.49 -6.97
N THR A 86 -5.08 -36.04 -6.98
CA THR A 86 -4.14 -36.29 -5.86
C THR A 86 -4.59 -35.62 -4.58
N THR A 87 -5.12 -34.40 -4.67
CA THR A 87 -5.70 -33.65 -3.54
C THR A 87 -6.90 -34.39 -2.96
N GLN A 88 -7.86 -34.81 -3.79
CA GLN A 88 -9.03 -35.59 -3.36
C GLN A 88 -8.62 -36.88 -2.65
N LYS A 89 -7.64 -37.59 -3.20
CA LYS A 89 -7.09 -38.81 -2.59
C LYS A 89 -6.52 -38.52 -1.19
N ALA A 90 -5.67 -37.50 -1.07
CA ALA A 90 -5.04 -37.12 0.21
C ALA A 90 -6.07 -36.79 1.29
N ILE A 91 -7.15 -36.08 0.91
CA ILE A 91 -8.27 -35.75 1.81
C ILE A 91 -9.05 -37.02 2.21
N SER A 92 -9.33 -37.92 1.25
CA SER A 92 -10.03 -39.18 1.53
C SER A 92 -9.23 -40.13 2.45
N GLU A 93 -7.90 -40.10 2.34
CA GLU A 93 -6.96 -40.85 3.18
C GLU A 93 -6.69 -40.14 4.51
N ARG A 94 -7.33 -38.97 4.75
CA ARG A 94 -7.21 -38.17 5.97
C ARG A 94 -5.76 -37.78 6.29
N ALA A 95 -4.99 -37.41 5.27
CA ALA A 95 -3.66 -36.85 5.43
C ALA A 95 -3.70 -35.65 6.40
N THR A 96 -2.80 -35.63 7.39
CA THR A 96 -2.80 -34.60 8.44
C THR A 96 -2.58 -33.20 7.86
N ILE A 97 -1.68 -33.10 6.89
CA ILE A 97 -1.39 -31.88 6.15
C ILE A 97 -1.37 -32.18 4.66
N VAL A 98 -2.04 -31.34 3.87
CA VAL A 98 -1.89 -31.29 2.41
C VAL A 98 -1.29 -29.95 2.04
N TYR A 99 -0.08 -29.96 1.48
CA TYR A 99 0.61 -28.77 1.00
C TYR A 99 0.35 -28.58 -0.50
N GLN A 100 0.06 -27.33 -0.89
CA GLN A 100 -0.25 -26.94 -2.27
C GLN A 100 -1.50 -27.67 -2.82
N ALA A 101 -2.55 -27.80 -2.01
CA ALA A 101 -3.77 -28.50 -2.43
C ALA A 101 -4.42 -27.81 -3.65
N ALA A 102 -4.65 -28.58 -4.72
CA ALA A 102 -5.28 -28.10 -5.94
C ALA A 102 -6.80 -28.11 -5.77
N LEU A 103 -7.40 -26.93 -5.80
CA LEU A 103 -8.82 -26.71 -5.54
C LEU A 103 -9.48 -26.04 -6.74
N LYS A 104 -10.69 -26.47 -7.09
CA LYS A 104 -11.49 -25.90 -8.18
C LYS A 104 -12.99 -25.85 -7.89
N ASN A 105 -13.67 -24.96 -8.60
CA ASN A 105 -15.11 -24.98 -8.81
C ASN A 105 -15.41 -24.61 -10.28
N ASP A 106 -16.66 -24.32 -10.62
CA ASP A 106 -17.08 -24.04 -12.01
C ASP A 106 -16.34 -22.86 -12.68
N ARG A 107 -15.87 -21.88 -11.90
CA ARG A 107 -15.28 -20.63 -12.42
C ARG A 107 -13.86 -20.36 -11.92
N PHE A 108 -13.43 -21.03 -10.84
CA PHE A 108 -12.18 -20.77 -10.16
C PHE A 108 -11.30 -22.02 -10.04
N GLU A 109 -10.00 -21.82 -10.18
CA GLU A 109 -8.94 -22.80 -9.95
C GLU A 109 -7.77 -22.16 -9.19
N GLY A 110 -7.12 -22.92 -8.33
CA GLY A 110 -5.95 -22.44 -7.62
C GLY A 110 -5.36 -23.50 -6.69
N TYR A 111 -4.25 -23.12 -6.07
CA TYR A 111 -3.58 -23.96 -5.07
C TYR A 111 -3.56 -23.21 -3.75
N SER A 112 -4.14 -23.79 -2.71
CA SER A 112 -4.03 -23.26 -1.34
C SER A 112 -2.71 -23.73 -0.73
N ASP A 113 -2.03 -22.87 0.03
CA ASP A 113 -0.74 -23.19 0.65
C ASP A 113 -0.85 -24.46 1.51
N PHE A 114 -1.76 -24.49 2.48
CA PHE A 114 -1.91 -25.63 3.40
C PHE A 114 -3.38 -25.95 3.71
N LEU A 115 -3.71 -27.24 3.73
CA LEU A 115 -4.88 -27.79 4.40
C LEU A 115 -4.40 -28.58 5.61
N ILE A 116 -4.91 -28.27 6.79
CA ILE A 116 -4.49 -28.91 8.05
C ILE A 116 -5.73 -29.43 8.76
N ILE A 117 -5.74 -30.71 9.10
CA ILE A 117 -6.81 -31.32 9.89
C ILE A 117 -6.68 -30.90 11.36
N ASP A 118 -7.78 -30.51 11.99
CA ASP A 118 -7.82 -30.19 13.41
C ASP A 118 -8.16 -31.41 14.29
N GLU A 119 -8.19 -31.22 15.61
CA GLU A 119 -8.52 -32.28 16.59
C GLU A 119 -9.92 -32.88 16.39
N SER A 120 -10.84 -32.15 15.75
CA SER A 120 -12.19 -32.64 15.42
C SER A 120 -12.21 -33.53 14.16
N GLY A 121 -11.10 -33.59 13.43
CA GLY A 121 -11.01 -34.25 12.13
C GLY A 121 -11.47 -33.37 10.97
N SER A 122 -11.62 -32.06 11.17
CA SER A 122 -12.07 -31.12 10.14
C SER A 122 -10.88 -30.41 9.51
N TYR A 123 -10.90 -30.23 8.18
CA TYR A 123 -9.84 -29.47 7.50
C TYR A 123 -10.05 -27.97 7.66
N GLY A 124 -8.99 -27.27 8.05
CA GLY A 124 -8.86 -25.82 7.97
C GLY A 124 -7.89 -25.41 6.88
N LEU A 125 -8.22 -24.32 6.18
CA LEU A 125 -7.32 -23.67 5.21
C LEU A 125 -6.31 -22.79 5.93
N TRP A 126 -5.05 -22.87 5.54
CA TRP A 126 -3.97 -22.05 6.09
C TRP A 126 -3.16 -21.44 4.95
N ASP A 127 -2.95 -20.13 5.03
CA ASP A 127 -2.27 -19.32 4.02
C ASP A 127 -1.15 -18.52 4.68
N THR A 128 0.01 -18.48 4.03
CA THR A 128 1.22 -17.82 4.55
C THR A 128 1.33 -16.40 4.00
N LYS A 129 1.72 -15.45 4.85
CA LYS A 129 1.81 -14.04 4.48
C LYS A 129 2.99 -13.37 5.19
N LEU A 130 3.81 -12.66 4.41
CA LEU A 130 4.88 -11.79 4.95
C LEU A 130 4.38 -10.66 5.86
N ALA A 131 3.09 -10.30 5.74
CA ALA A 131 2.51 -9.27 6.58
C ALA A 131 2.52 -9.70 8.05
N ARG A 132 2.72 -8.73 8.95
CA ARG A 132 2.70 -8.92 10.42
C ARG A 132 1.34 -8.71 11.04
N SER A 133 0.33 -8.44 10.21
CA SER A 133 -1.05 -8.31 10.65
C SER A 133 -1.98 -8.80 9.54
N PRO A 134 -3.12 -9.40 9.90
CA PRO A 134 -4.09 -9.85 8.92
C PRO A 134 -4.73 -8.66 8.21
N LYS A 135 -4.85 -8.77 6.87
CA LYS A 135 -5.53 -7.78 6.04
C LYS A 135 -6.90 -8.31 5.60
N PRO A 136 -7.93 -7.45 5.44
CA PRO A 136 -9.28 -7.89 5.09
C PRO A 136 -9.37 -8.74 3.81
N TYR A 137 -8.51 -8.48 2.82
CA TYR A 137 -8.55 -9.22 1.56
C TYR A 137 -8.00 -10.65 1.68
N TYR A 138 -7.21 -10.97 2.71
CA TYR A 138 -6.80 -12.37 2.98
C TYR A 138 -8.02 -13.24 3.30
N ALA A 139 -8.98 -12.72 4.07
CA ALA A 139 -10.22 -13.42 4.36
C ALA A 139 -11.06 -13.67 3.10
N VAL A 140 -11.12 -12.70 2.18
CA VAL A 140 -11.83 -12.88 0.88
C VAL A 140 -11.19 -14.01 0.06
N GLN A 141 -9.86 -14.07 0.03
CA GLN A 141 -9.11 -15.12 -0.68
C GLN A 141 -9.38 -16.50 -0.07
N LEU A 142 -9.30 -16.61 1.26
CA LEU A 142 -9.50 -17.86 1.99
C LEU A 142 -10.95 -18.35 1.95
N CYS A 143 -11.94 -17.45 1.96
CA CYS A 143 -13.34 -17.84 1.70
C CYS A 143 -13.52 -18.41 0.28
N CYS A 144 -12.80 -17.88 -0.72
CA CYS A 144 -12.81 -18.43 -2.07
C CYS A 144 -12.26 -19.85 -2.09
N TYR A 145 -11.12 -20.08 -1.42
CA TYR A 145 -10.58 -21.43 -1.28
C TYR A 145 -11.50 -22.35 -0.48
N ALA A 146 -12.20 -21.86 0.54
CA ALA A 146 -13.14 -22.67 1.32
C ALA A 146 -14.31 -23.18 0.48
N GLU A 147 -14.86 -22.33 -0.39
CA GLU A 147 -15.89 -22.75 -1.35
C GLU A 147 -15.33 -23.73 -2.40
N MET A 148 -14.13 -23.45 -2.94
CA MET A 148 -13.46 -24.36 -3.89
C MET A 148 -13.12 -25.71 -3.25
N PHE A 149 -12.74 -25.73 -1.97
CA PHE A 149 -12.50 -26.95 -1.20
C PHE A 149 -13.74 -27.82 -1.18
N ALA A 150 -14.89 -27.29 -0.74
CA ALA A 150 -16.13 -28.05 -0.66
C ALA A 150 -16.55 -28.59 -2.04
N ALA A 151 -16.42 -27.78 -3.09
CA ALA A 151 -16.71 -28.19 -4.47
C ALA A 151 -15.77 -29.31 -4.98
N THR A 152 -14.49 -29.24 -4.61
CA THR A 152 -13.46 -30.20 -5.07
C THR A 152 -13.58 -31.54 -4.36
N THR A 153 -13.76 -31.53 -3.04
CA THR A 153 -13.63 -32.71 -2.19
C THR A 153 -14.96 -33.36 -1.84
N GLN A 154 -16.07 -32.66 -2.05
CA GLN A 154 -17.42 -33.03 -1.56
C GLN A 154 -17.53 -33.11 -0.02
N GLU A 155 -16.51 -32.63 0.70
CA GLU A 155 -16.56 -32.44 2.16
C GLU A 155 -17.32 -31.15 2.49
N ALA A 156 -17.70 -31.01 3.77
CA ALA A 156 -18.28 -29.76 4.26
C ALA A 156 -17.27 -28.60 4.10
N MET A 157 -17.80 -27.39 3.86
CA MET A 157 -16.98 -26.18 3.81
C MET A 157 -16.25 -25.98 5.16
N PRO A 158 -14.94 -25.67 5.16
CA PRO A 158 -14.19 -25.41 6.38
C PRO A 158 -14.86 -24.35 7.25
N GLU A 159 -15.13 -24.68 8.51
CA GLU A 159 -15.72 -23.73 9.47
C GLU A 159 -14.77 -22.59 9.82
N LYS A 160 -13.46 -22.82 9.66
CA LYS A 160 -12.40 -21.88 9.98
C LYS A 160 -11.31 -21.88 8.92
N PHE A 161 -10.63 -20.75 8.81
CA PHE A 161 -9.37 -20.61 8.09
C PHE A 161 -8.35 -19.89 8.97
N GLY A 162 -7.06 -20.08 8.68
CA GLY A 162 -5.94 -19.50 9.40
C GLY A 162 -4.97 -18.79 8.48
N ILE A 163 -4.24 -17.84 9.07
CA ILE A 163 -3.17 -17.09 8.42
C ILE A 163 -1.92 -17.26 9.27
N ILE A 164 -0.82 -17.60 8.62
CA ILE A 164 0.50 -17.66 9.23
C ILE A 164 1.24 -16.39 8.81
N LEU A 165 1.47 -15.50 9.78
CA LEU A 165 2.06 -14.18 9.55
C LEU A 165 3.58 -14.25 9.49
N GLY A 166 4.21 -13.17 9.00
CA GLY A 166 5.66 -13.10 8.79
C GLY A 166 6.52 -13.18 10.06
N ASP A 167 5.90 -13.10 11.24
CA ASP A 167 6.51 -13.32 12.56
C ASP A 167 6.25 -14.73 13.12
N GLY A 168 5.62 -15.61 12.33
CA GLY A 168 5.21 -16.96 12.71
C GLY A 168 3.89 -17.03 13.47
N GLN A 169 3.26 -15.90 13.79
CA GLN A 169 1.98 -15.90 14.51
C GLN A 169 0.88 -16.55 13.65
N LYS A 170 0.18 -17.52 14.25
CA LYS A 170 -0.99 -18.18 13.66
C LYS A 170 -2.26 -17.48 14.13
N VAL A 171 -3.00 -16.89 13.20
CA VAL A 171 -4.28 -16.23 13.49
C VAL A 171 -5.40 -16.97 12.78
N GLN A 172 -6.47 -17.31 13.51
CA GLN A 172 -7.59 -18.10 12.98
C GLN A 172 -8.90 -17.30 13.02
N PHE A 173 -9.74 -17.50 12.02
CA PHE A 173 -11.02 -16.84 11.84
C PHE A 173 -12.11 -17.85 11.48
N ARG A 174 -13.37 -17.53 11.80
CA ARG A 174 -14.53 -18.32 11.37
C ARG A 174 -14.90 -17.93 9.95
N THR A 175 -15.10 -18.91 9.09
CA THR A 175 -15.44 -18.68 7.68
C THR A 175 -16.74 -17.91 7.53
N GLU A 176 -17.75 -18.23 8.36
CA GLU A 176 -19.09 -17.61 8.29
C GLU A 176 -19.07 -16.09 8.52
N ASP A 177 -18.13 -15.58 9.32
CA ASP A 177 -18.01 -14.16 9.64
C ASP A 177 -17.70 -13.31 8.39
N PHE A 178 -17.08 -13.92 7.37
CA PHE A 178 -16.64 -13.26 6.15
C PHE A 178 -17.38 -13.73 4.89
N PHE A 179 -18.04 -14.89 4.95
CA PHE A 179 -18.57 -15.58 3.76
C PHE A 179 -19.61 -14.76 2.99
N HIS A 180 -20.51 -14.06 3.68
CA HIS A 180 -21.49 -13.18 3.03
C HIS A 180 -20.84 -12.01 2.28
N TYR A 181 -19.81 -11.41 2.88
CA TYR A 181 -19.07 -10.32 2.25
C TYR A 181 -18.29 -10.83 1.03
N TYR A 182 -17.58 -11.95 1.19
CA TYR A 182 -16.91 -12.66 0.10
C TYR A 182 -17.85 -12.91 -1.09
N ARG A 183 -19.03 -13.50 -0.85
CA ARG A 183 -20.00 -13.79 -1.91
C ARG A 183 -20.38 -12.55 -2.70
N ARG A 184 -20.65 -11.43 -2.00
CA ARG A 184 -20.98 -10.16 -2.67
C ARG A 184 -19.83 -9.68 -3.58
N ILE A 185 -18.59 -9.77 -3.12
CA ILE A 185 -17.42 -9.37 -3.92
C ILE A 185 -17.24 -10.31 -5.12
N ARG A 186 -17.31 -11.62 -4.90
CA ARG A 186 -17.23 -12.64 -5.96
C ARG A 186 -18.31 -12.45 -7.00
N ASP A 187 -19.56 -12.26 -6.59
CA ASP A 187 -20.69 -12.10 -7.52
C ASP A 187 -20.54 -10.79 -8.32
N SER A 188 -20.03 -9.72 -7.71
CA SER A 188 -19.74 -8.47 -8.42
C SER A 188 -18.57 -8.61 -9.41
N PHE A 189 -17.52 -9.34 -9.02
CA PHE A 189 -16.39 -9.67 -9.90
C PHE A 189 -16.88 -10.47 -11.10
N LEU A 190 -17.61 -11.57 -10.87
CA LEU A 190 -18.16 -12.40 -11.94
C LEU A 190 -19.10 -11.60 -12.83
N ALA A 191 -19.94 -10.72 -12.27
CA ALA A 191 -20.79 -9.84 -13.08
C ALA A 191 -19.98 -8.87 -13.96
N MET A 192 -18.89 -8.28 -13.46
CA MET A 192 -18.00 -7.44 -14.29
C MET A 192 -17.38 -8.25 -15.42
N GLN A 193 -16.95 -9.48 -15.12
CA GLN A 193 -16.35 -10.36 -16.12
C GLN A 193 -17.40 -10.84 -17.14
N ASP A 194 -18.57 -11.31 -16.71
CA ASP A 194 -19.60 -11.81 -17.62
C ASP A 194 -20.14 -10.70 -18.54
N ASN A 195 -20.09 -9.43 -18.12
CA ASN A 195 -20.46 -8.26 -18.94
C ASN A 195 -19.27 -7.59 -19.65
N PHE A 196 -18.11 -8.25 -19.74
CA PHE A 196 -16.93 -7.71 -20.41
C PHE A 196 -17.19 -7.55 -21.91
N SER A 197 -17.10 -6.31 -22.41
CA SER A 197 -17.40 -5.98 -23.81
C SER A 197 -16.20 -6.13 -24.76
N GLY A 198 -14.97 -6.23 -24.24
CA GLY A 198 -13.74 -6.17 -25.06
C GLY A 198 -13.44 -4.79 -25.65
N ASN A 199 -14.27 -3.77 -25.39
CA ASN A 199 -14.02 -2.41 -25.85
C ASN A 199 -13.26 -1.62 -24.78
N ILE A 200 -12.06 -1.13 -25.12
CA ILE A 200 -11.21 -0.32 -24.22
C ILE A 200 -11.92 0.93 -23.68
N MET A 201 -12.92 1.46 -24.38
CA MET A 201 -13.69 2.61 -23.94
C MET A 201 -14.66 2.30 -22.80
N ASP A 202 -15.02 1.03 -22.61
CA ASP A 202 -15.93 0.59 -21.54
C ASP A 202 -15.16 0.23 -20.24
N ARG A 203 -13.84 0.43 -20.22
CA ARG A 203 -13.02 0.13 -19.04
C ARG A 203 -13.47 0.96 -17.83
N PRO A 204 -13.51 0.39 -16.62
CA PRO A 204 -13.83 1.15 -15.41
C PRO A 204 -12.85 2.31 -15.19
N GLU A 205 -13.33 3.41 -14.62
CA GLU A 205 -12.44 4.49 -14.17
C GLU A 205 -11.50 3.96 -13.07
N PRO A 206 -10.18 4.16 -13.16
CA PRO A 206 -9.25 3.80 -12.10
C PRO A 206 -9.59 4.55 -10.80
N LEU A 207 -9.60 3.84 -9.68
CA LEU A 207 -9.86 4.44 -8.37
C LEU A 207 -8.61 5.19 -7.87
N PRO A 208 -8.71 6.50 -7.56
CA PRO A 208 -7.59 7.26 -7.00
C PRO A 208 -6.95 6.60 -5.76
N GLY A 209 -5.64 6.41 -5.82
CA GLY A 209 -4.85 5.84 -4.71
C GLY A 209 -5.04 4.35 -4.47
N ALA A 210 -5.70 3.63 -5.38
CA ALA A 210 -5.79 2.17 -5.32
C ALA A 210 -4.52 1.52 -5.87
N ASP A 211 -4.26 0.28 -5.43
CA ASP A 211 -3.21 -0.56 -6.01
C ASP A 211 -3.67 -1.13 -7.36
N HIS A 212 -3.19 -0.53 -8.44
CA HIS A 212 -3.44 -0.97 -9.80
C HIS A 212 -2.44 -2.04 -10.29
N GLY A 213 -1.48 -2.45 -9.47
CA GLY A 213 -0.44 -3.42 -9.79
C GLY A 213 0.34 -3.04 -11.05
N ARG A 214 0.43 -3.99 -11.99
CA ARG A 214 1.10 -3.82 -13.29
C ARG A 214 0.38 -2.88 -14.28
N TRP A 215 -0.66 -2.18 -13.84
CA TRP A 215 -1.43 -1.22 -14.63
C TRP A 215 -1.39 0.18 -14.03
N THR A 216 -0.37 0.47 -13.21
CA THR A 216 -0.23 1.74 -12.50
C THR A 216 0.02 2.87 -13.50
N SER A 217 0.94 2.68 -14.45
CA SER A 217 1.18 3.69 -15.50
C SER A 217 -0.05 3.95 -16.36
N HIS A 218 -0.89 2.93 -16.58
CA HIS A 218 -2.10 3.05 -17.39
C HIS A 218 -3.19 3.82 -16.65
N ALA A 219 -3.29 3.64 -15.33
CA ALA A 219 -4.16 4.46 -14.49
C ALA A 219 -3.68 5.92 -14.44
N GLU A 220 -2.38 6.14 -14.29
CA GLU A 220 -1.78 7.48 -14.33
C GLU A 220 -2.03 8.17 -15.68
N TYR A 221 -1.80 7.46 -16.79
CA TYR A 221 -2.10 7.94 -18.12
C TYR A 221 -3.59 8.26 -18.28
N TYR A 222 -4.48 7.38 -17.80
CA TYR A 222 -5.93 7.65 -17.80
C TYR A 222 -6.23 8.98 -17.10
N PHE A 223 -5.65 9.20 -15.91
CA PHE A 223 -5.89 10.43 -15.16
C PHE A 223 -5.39 11.66 -15.91
N LEU A 224 -4.20 11.60 -16.51
CA LEU A 224 -3.61 12.68 -17.31
C LEU A 224 -4.45 13.00 -18.55
N ASP A 225 -4.79 11.97 -19.33
CA ASP A 225 -5.53 12.08 -20.60
C ASP A 225 -6.94 12.62 -20.41
N THR A 226 -7.62 12.21 -19.34
CA THR A 226 -9.00 12.65 -19.05
C THR A 226 -9.07 13.97 -18.28
N ASP A 227 -7.94 14.67 -18.07
CA ASP A 227 -7.84 15.86 -17.22
C ASP A 227 -8.48 15.63 -15.83
N HIS A 228 -8.29 14.42 -15.28
CA HIS A 228 -9.03 13.95 -14.13
C HIS A 228 -8.75 14.78 -12.87
N LEU A 229 -9.80 15.02 -12.07
CA LEU A 229 -9.72 15.77 -10.83
C LEU A 229 -8.69 15.27 -9.82
N VAL A 230 -8.32 13.99 -9.83
CA VAL A 230 -7.29 13.44 -8.93
C VAL A 230 -5.94 14.12 -9.07
N GLN A 231 -5.66 14.74 -10.23
CA GLN A 231 -4.44 15.50 -10.45
C GLN A 231 -4.34 16.73 -9.54
N VAL A 232 -5.46 17.23 -9.00
CA VAL A 232 -5.47 18.41 -8.13
C VAL A 232 -4.81 18.07 -6.79
N ALA A 233 -3.72 18.75 -6.46
CA ALA A 233 -2.94 18.43 -5.26
C ALA A 233 -3.80 18.56 -3.99
N GLY A 234 -3.74 17.55 -3.12
CA GLY A 234 -4.48 17.50 -1.87
C GLY A 234 -5.99 17.25 -1.99
N ILE A 235 -6.50 16.97 -3.20
CA ILE A 235 -7.89 16.56 -3.39
C ILE A 235 -8.11 15.14 -2.86
N THR A 236 -9.31 14.90 -2.34
CA THR A 236 -9.73 13.60 -1.82
C THR A 236 -10.76 12.96 -2.74
N THR A 237 -10.85 11.63 -2.73
CA THR A 237 -11.90 10.88 -3.45
C THR A 237 -13.32 11.34 -3.07
N GLY A 238 -13.53 11.73 -1.81
CA GLY A 238 -14.79 12.30 -1.34
C GLY A 238 -15.12 13.65 -1.98
N GLN A 239 -14.13 14.52 -2.18
CA GLN A 239 -14.29 15.80 -2.89
C GLN A 239 -14.53 15.57 -4.39
N ILE A 240 -13.78 14.67 -5.03
CA ILE A 240 -13.98 14.29 -6.45
C ILE A 240 -15.43 13.86 -6.68
N LYS A 241 -15.97 12.97 -5.84
CA LYS A 241 -17.37 12.51 -5.93
C LYS A 241 -18.38 13.65 -5.81
N LYS A 242 -18.12 14.65 -4.96
CA LYS A 242 -18.99 15.82 -4.79
C LYS A 242 -18.91 16.77 -5.98
N LEU A 243 -17.71 17.04 -6.48
CA LEU A 243 -17.46 17.87 -7.65
C LEU A 243 -18.12 17.27 -8.90
N LYS A 244 -17.92 15.98 -9.17
CA LYS A 244 -18.56 15.28 -10.31
C LYS A 244 -20.08 15.37 -10.24
N LYS A 245 -20.67 15.21 -9.05
CA LYS A 245 -22.12 15.39 -8.83
C LYS A 245 -22.60 16.83 -9.04
N GLY A 246 -21.72 17.81 -8.84
CA GLY A 246 -21.98 19.23 -9.11
C GLY A 246 -21.63 19.66 -10.54
N GLY A 247 -21.33 18.73 -11.44
CA GLY A 247 -21.02 19.02 -12.84
C GLY A 247 -19.57 19.40 -13.14
N ILE A 248 -18.67 19.33 -12.16
CA ILE A 248 -17.24 19.56 -12.33
C ILE A 248 -16.54 18.21 -12.41
N SER A 249 -16.04 17.86 -13.59
CA SER A 249 -15.46 16.55 -13.90
C SER A 249 -13.96 16.58 -14.23
N SER A 250 -13.39 17.76 -14.50
CA SER A 250 -11.98 17.92 -14.87
C SER A 250 -11.26 18.97 -14.04
N MET A 251 -9.92 18.93 -14.03
CA MET A 251 -9.08 19.93 -13.37
C MET A 251 -9.28 21.32 -13.99
N GLU A 252 -9.36 21.40 -15.32
CA GLU A 252 -9.66 22.65 -16.04
C GLU A 252 -11.01 23.23 -15.60
N GLN A 253 -12.07 22.42 -15.51
CA GLN A 253 -13.36 22.88 -15.03
C GLN A 253 -13.30 23.37 -13.58
N LEU A 254 -12.52 22.68 -12.71
CA LEU A 254 -12.34 23.09 -11.33
C LEU A 254 -11.58 24.42 -11.22
N SER A 255 -10.61 24.67 -12.11
CA SER A 255 -9.85 25.94 -12.13
C SER A 255 -10.72 27.18 -12.33
N LEU A 256 -11.88 27.01 -12.97
CA LEU A 256 -12.84 28.07 -13.27
C LEU A 256 -14.01 28.12 -12.27
N ALA A 257 -14.01 27.27 -11.24
CA ALA A 257 -15.15 27.07 -10.35
C ALA A 257 -15.16 27.96 -9.09
N SER A 258 -14.25 28.93 -8.97
CA SER A 258 -14.27 29.91 -7.87
C SER A 258 -15.62 30.66 -7.85
N GLY A 259 -16.17 30.87 -6.66
CA GLY A 259 -17.49 31.46 -6.43
C GLY A 259 -18.68 30.51 -6.69
N SER A 260 -18.44 29.28 -7.14
CA SER A 260 -19.50 28.28 -7.35
C SER A 260 -19.99 27.68 -6.01
N ASN A 261 -21.13 26.97 -6.05
CA ASN A 261 -21.65 26.24 -4.90
C ASN A 261 -21.83 24.76 -5.27
N ILE A 262 -21.19 23.87 -4.50
CA ILE A 262 -21.25 22.42 -4.70
C ILE A 262 -21.86 21.78 -3.45
N HIS A 263 -22.95 21.03 -3.65
CA HIS A 263 -23.69 20.40 -2.55
C HIS A 263 -22.77 19.54 -1.67
N LYS A 264 -22.84 19.75 -0.33
CA LYS A 264 -22.02 19.07 0.68
C LYS A 264 -20.50 19.31 0.57
N LEU A 265 -20.07 20.35 -0.15
CA LEU A 265 -18.70 20.84 -0.17
C LEU A 265 -18.65 22.24 0.45
N ALA A 266 -17.78 22.45 1.43
CA ALA A 266 -17.63 23.77 2.04
C ALA A 266 -17.03 24.77 1.04
N ALA A 267 -17.53 26.02 1.04
CA ALA A 267 -17.08 27.07 0.13
C ALA A 267 -15.55 27.25 0.20
N ASP A 268 -14.98 27.39 1.40
CA ASP A 268 -13.53 27.54 1.59
C ASP A 268 -12.72 26.35 1.03
N THR A 269 -13.29 25.15 1.06
CA THR A 269 -12.64 23.97 0.47
C THR A 269 -12.67 24.03 -1.05
N LEU A 270 -13.80 24.44 -1.63
CA LEU A 270 -13.94 24.63 -3.07
C LEU A 270 -12.97 25.72 -3.57
N GLU A 271 -12.89 26.86 -2.87
CA GLU A 271 -11.96 27.94 -3.24
C GLU A 271 -10.51 27.48 -3.22
N LYS A 272 -10.10 26.73 -2.17
CA LYS A 272 -8.75 26.16 -2.09
C LYS A 272 -8.46 25.21 -3.25
N LEU A 273 -9.41 24.34 -3.60
CA LEU A 273 -9.25 23.39 -4.72
C LEU A 273 -9.24 24.09 -6.07
N ALA A 274 -10.09 25.10 -6.28
CA ALA A 274 -10.16 25.87 -7.51
C ALA A 274 -8.87 26.67 -7.74
N ALA A 275 -8.35 27.33 -6.70
CA ALA A 275 -7.08 28.04 -6.78
C ALA A 275 -5.88 27.10 -6.99
N GLN A 276 -5.90 25.91 -6.37
CA GLN A 276 -4.89 24.87 -6.62
C GLN A 276 -4.95 24.38 -8.07
N ALA A 277 -6.12 24.04 -8.58
CA ALA A 277 -6.32 23.63 -9.97
C ALA A 277 -5.91 24.74 -10.96
N LEU A 278 -6.19 26.00 -10.65
CA LEU A 278 -5.81 27.15 -11.47
C LEU A 278 -4.29 27.27 -11.62
N LEU A 279 -3.53 27.20 -10.52
CA LEU A 279 -2.07 27.24 -10.58
C LEU A 279 -1.53 26.05 -11.37
N GLN A 280 -2.07 24.85 -11.17
CA GLN A 280 -1.65 23.65 -11.90
C GLN A 280 -1.92 23.75 -13.42
N CYS A 281 -3.10 24.24 -13.81
CA CYS A 281 -3.42 24.51 -15.20
C CYS A 281 -2.46 25.55 -15.81
N GLN A 282 -2.15 26.62 -15.08
CA GLN A 282 -1.23 27.64 -15.55
C GLN A 282 0.21 27.11 -15.69
N THR A 283 0.72 26.34 -14.71
CA THR A 283 2.01 25.65 -14.82
C THR A 283 2.04 24.73 -16.04
N LYS A 284 0.96 23.97 -16.29
CA LYS A 284 0.85 23.10 -17.46
C LYS A 284 0.91 23.88 -18.77
N VAL A 285 0.24 25.03 -18.85
CA VAL A 285 0.32 25.93 -20.02
C VAL A 285 1.74 26.45 -20.21
N ASP A 286 2.38 26.96 -19.15
CA ASP A 286 3.75 27.48 -19.25
C ASP A 286 4.73 26.38 -19.71
N ARG A 287 4.59 25.15 -19.18
CA ARG A 287 5.42 24.00 -19.54
C ARG A 287 5.17 23.47 -20.96
N SER A 288 3.98 23.70 -21.52
CA SER A 288 3.71 23.40 -22.93
C SER A 288 4.48 24.32 -23.89
N LEU A 289 4.84 25.53 -23.45
CA LEU A 289 5.62 26.50 -24.21
C LEU A 289 7.13 26.37 -23.93
N ASN A 290 7.48 26.08 -22.69
CA ASN A 290 8.85 25.86 -22.23
C ASN A 290 8.87 24.73 -21.17
N PRO A 291 9.31 23.51 -21.50
CA PRO A 291 9.34 22.38 -20.56
C PRO A 291 10.04 22.66 -19.22
N GLU A 292 11.01 23.57 -19.21
CA GLU A 292 11.77 23.98 -18.02
C GLU A 292 11.13 25.16 -17.26
N ALA A 293 9.91 25.58 -17.63
CA ALA A 293 9.21 26.64 -16.93
C ALA A 293 9.00 26.27 -15.45
N PRO A 294 9.34 27.19 -14.52
CA PRO A 294 9.14 26.94 -13.09
C PRO A 294 7.66 26.76 -12.80
N ALA A 295 7.37 25.95 -11.78
CA ALA A 295 6.02 25.83 -11.25
C ALA A 295 5.51 27.21 -10.81
N ARG A 296 4.29 27.58 -11.22
CA ARG A 296 3.63 28.75 -10.65
C ARG A 296 3.32 28.47 -9.20
N TYR A 297 3.47 29.49 -8.37
CA TYR A 297 3.15 29.39 -6.97
C TYR A 297 2.59 30.71 -6.45
N GLU A 298 1.91 30.63 -5.32
CA GLU A 298 1.53 31.78 -4.52
C GLU A 298 1.83 31.53 -3.05
N ILE A 299 2.04 32.63 -2.32
CA ILE A 299 2.18 32.60 -0.87
C ILE A 299 0.78 32.63 -0.26
N ILE A 300 0.50 31.67 0.60
CA ILE A 300 -0.77 31.59 1.33
C ILE A 300 -0.73 32.63 2.45
N ILE A 301 -1.36 33.78 2.19
CA ILE A 301 -1.52 34.84 3.20
C ILE A 301 -2.76 34.54 4.03
N LYS A 302 -2.61 34.57 5.36
CA LYS A 302 -3.77 34.43 6.25
C LYS A 302 -4.64 35.68 6.22
N PRO A 303 -5.97 35.51 6.35
CA PRO A 303 -6.85 36.63 6.68
C PRO A 303 -6.38 37.29 7.99
N GLY A 304 -6.31 38.62 8.00
CA GLY A 304 -5.92 39.37 9.18
C GLY A 304 -6.79 39.03 10.40
N GLY A 305 -6.16 38.74 11.54
CA GLY A 305 -6.84 38.39 12.81
C GLY A 305 -6.66 36.93 13.27
N SER A 306 -5.95 36.08 12.50
CA SER A 306 -5.56 34.76 12.98
C SER A 306 -4.53 34.85 14.10
N LEU A 307 -4.83 34.27 15.27
CA LEU A 307 -3.95 34.27 16.44
C LEU A 307 -2.88 33.18 16.41
N THR A 308 -2.96 32.22 15.49
CA THR A 308 -2.02 31.10 15.37
C THR A 308 -1.08 31.33 14.19
N SER A 309 0.23 31.18 14.41
CA SER A 309 1.25 31.14 13.35
C SER A 309 1.13 29.85 12.53
N SER A 310 1.41 29.90 11.23
CA SER A 310 1.40 28.73 10.32
C SER A 310 2.16 29.02 9.04
N GLY A 311 2.55 27.97 8.32
CA GLY A 311 3.29 28.12 7.08
C GLY A 311 4.63 28.81 7.30
N LEU A 312 4.99 29.77 6.46
CA LEU A 312 6.27 30.46 6.55
C LEU A 312 6.48 31.23 7.87
N GLU A 313 5.39 31.59 8.57
CA GLU A 313 5.44 32.27 9.88
C GLU A 313 5.97 31.38 11.01
N THR A 314 6.03 30.06 10.81
CA THR A 314 6.53 29.10 11.81
C THR A 314 7.99 28.73 11.59
N ILE A 315 8.65 29.31 10.59
CA ILE A 315 10.09 29.13 10.40
C ILE A 315 10.80 29.90 11.53
N PRO A 316 11.62 29.23 12.36
CA PRO A 316 12.38 29.90 13.40
C PRO A 316 13.42 30.87 12.83
N PRO A 317 13.92 31.82 13.63
CA PRO A 317 15.10 32.61 13.26
C PRO A 317 16.30 31.71 12.94
N GLU A 318 17.14 32.13 12.00
CA GLU A 318 18.36 31.40 11.64
C GLU A 318 19.31 31.24 12.83
N ASP A 319 19.86 30.04 13.01
CA ASP A 319 20.99 29.78 13.91
C ASP A 319 22.10 29.06 13.15
N LYS A 320 23.36 29.48 13.34
CA LYS A 320 24.52 28.82 12.69
C LYS A 320 24.68 27.37 13.13
N SER A 321 24.06 27.01 14.24
CA SER A 321 24.07 25.68 14.80
C SER A 321 23.02 24.77 14.17
N ASP A 322 22.11 25.30 13.36
CA ASP A 322 21.04 24.54 12.70
C ASP A 322 21.55 23.32 11.93
N VAL A 323 20.71 22.29 11.91
CA VAL A 323 21.00 21.00 11.28
C VAL A 323 19.84 20.61 10.36
N PHE A 324 20.17 20.03 9.21
CA PHE A 324 19.23 19.41 8.29
C PHE A 324 19.38 17.90 8.40
N PHE A 325 18.34 17.22 8.87
CA PHE A 325 18.33 15.79 9.18
C PHE A 325 17.52 15.02 8.13
N ASP A 326 18.07 13.91 7.70
CA ASP A 326 17.45 12.92 6.82
C ASP A 326 17.88 11.51 7.26
N MET A 327 17.09 10.49 6.94
CA MET A 327 17.42 9.11 7.29
C MET A 327 16.78 8.09 6.34
N GLU A 328 17.46 6.95 6.19
CA GLU A 328 17.04 5.89 5.28
C GLU A 328 16.75 4.58 6.03
N GLY A 329 15.67 3.91 5.60
CA GLY A 329 15.17 2.67 6.18
C GLY A 329 15.06 1.54 5.16
N TYR A 330 15.33 0.32 5.60
CA TYR A 330 15.17 -0.91 4.85
C TYR A 330 14.00 -1.74 5.43
N PRO A 331 12.79 -1.64 4.84
CA PRO A 331 11.58 -2.24 5.41
C PRO A 331 11.55 -3.77 5.33
N LEU A 332 12.39 -4.38 4.47
CA LEU A 332 12.42 -5.83 4.25
C LEU A 332 13.29 -6.57 5.26
N ALA A 333 14.14 -5.87 6.03
CA ALA A 333 14.78 -6.48 7.19
C ALA A 333 13.71 -6.91 8.22
N PRO A 334 13.91 -8.03 8.94
CA PRO A 334 13.03 -8.40 10.05
C PRO A 334 12.92 -7.27 11.08
N GLY A 335 11.77 -6.60 11.09
CA GLY A 335 11.47 -5.48 12.00
C GLY A 335 11.61 -4.10 11.38
N GLY A 336 12.05 -4.01 10.10
CA GLY A 336 12.56 -2.80 9.47
C GLY A 336 13.90 -2.39 10.07
N LEU A 337 14.84 -1.90 9.27
CA LEU A 337 16.16 -1.45 9.74
C LEU A 337 16.41 -0.01 9.27
N GLU A 338 16.64 0.92 10.17
CA GLU A 338 17.16 2.25 9.81
C GLU A 338 18.68 2.13 9.63
N TYR A 339 19.13 2.19 8.39
CA TYR A 339 20.52 1.84 8.05
C TYR A 339 21.43 3.07 7.87
N LEU A 340 20.86 4.27 7.72
CA LEU A 340 21.61 5.50 7.55
C LEU A 340 20.88 6.67 8.22
N PHE A 341 21.60 7.37 9.09
CA PHE A 341 21.21 8.68 9.62
C PHE A 341 22.16 9.71 9.00
N GLY A 342 21.64 10.79 8.45
CA GLY A 342 22.41 11.82 7.79
C GLY A 342 22.08 13.21 8.32
N ALA A 343 23.11 14.00 8.65
CA ALA A 343 22.95 15.36 9.13
C ALA A 343 23.87 16.31 8.35
N SER A 344 23.30 17.39 7.82
CA SER A 344 24.07 18.51 7.26
C SER A 344 24.02 19.71 8.19
N THR A 345 25.18 20.31 8.49
CA THR A 345 25.24 21.56 9.26
C THR A 345 25.01 22.79 8.37
N TYR A 346 24.79 23.95 8.99
CA TYR A 346 24.74 25.24 8.29
C TYR A 346 25.96 25.50 7.38
N GLU A 347 27.17 25.10 7.79
CA GLU A 347 28.40 25.19 6.98
C GLU A 347 28.50 24.10 5.88
N ARG A 348 27.44 23.34 5.63
CA ARG A 348 27.38 22.25 4.64
C ARG A 348 28.35 21.12 4.91
N SER A 349 28.69 20.88 6.19
CA SER A 349 29.40 19.67 6.59
C SER A 349 28.39 18.54 6.75
N PHE A 350 28.64 17.40 6.09
CA PHE A 350 27.79 16.21 6.19
C PHE A 350 28.38 15.22 7.19
N ILE A 351 27.52 14.64 8.02
CA ILE A 351 27.85 13.66 9.04
C ILE A 351 26.86 12.50 8.88
N ASP A 352 27.37 11.28 8.87
CA ASP A 352 26.59 10.07 8.71
C ASP A 352 26.86 9.02 9.81
N TRP A 353 25.82 8.24 10.08
CA TRP A 353 25.88 7.07 10.96
C TRP A 353 25.23 5.88 10.25
N TRP A 354 26.04 4.85 9.99
CA TRP A 354 25.60 3.65 9.27
C TRP A 354 25.27 2.50 10.23
N ALA A 355 24.35 1.66 9.79
CA ALA A 355 24.01 0.42 10.45
C ALA A 355 23.72 -0.71 9.44
N HIS A 356 24.29 -1.88 9.70
CA HIS A 356 24.07 -3.08 8.89
C HIS A 356 23.25 -4.15 9.63
N ASP A 357 23.05 -3.98 10.93
CA ASP A 357 22.22 -4.84 11.77
C ASP A 357 21.53 -4.06 12.88
N ARG A 358 20.77 -4.77 13.73
CA ARG A 358 19.97 -4.15 14.80
C ARG A 358 20.81 -3.49 15.88
N ASP A 359 21.97 -4.07 16.20
CA ASP A 359 22.85 -3.54 17.26
C ASP A 359 23.58 -2.29 16.73
N GLU A 360 23.98 -2.29 15.47
CA GLU A 360 24.50 -1.11 14.80
C GLU A 360 23.43 -0.02 14.63
N GLU A 361 22.17 -0.35 14.34
CA GLU A 361 21.06 0.63 14.28
C GLU A 361 20.89 1.34 15.62
N LYS A 362 20.92 0.56 16.72
CA LYS A 362 20.88 1.12 18.07
C LYS A 362 22.02 2.11 18.28
N LYS A 363 23.24 1.73 17.92
CA LYS A 363 24.42 2.56 18.09
C LYS A 363 24.35 3.83 17.22
N ALA A 364 23.99 3.71 15.95
CA ALA A 364 23.84 4.84 15.04
C ALA A 364 22.78 5.84 15.55
N PHE A 365 21.66 5.33 16.05
CA PHE A 365 20.63 6.13 16.71
C PHE A 365 21.17 6.86 17.96
N GLU A 366 21.86 6.15 18.85
CA GLU A 366 22.45 6.73 20.06
C GLU A 366 23.48 7.82 19.72
N ASP A 367 24.39 7.54 18.79
CA ASP A 367 25.45 8.45 18.36
C ASP A 367 24.86 9.72 17.70
N PHE A 368 23.84 9.56 16.85
CA PHE A 368 23.13 10.69 16.25
C PHE A 368 22.44 11.55 17.31
N VAL A 369 21.62 10.94 18.18
CA VAL A 369 20.86 11.67 19.21
C VAL A 369 21.79 12.37 20.19
N ASP A 370 22.87 11.71 20.63
CA ASP A 370 23.86 12.33 21.49
C ASP A 370 24.54 13.52 20.82
N TRP A 371 24.84 13.42 19.53
CA TRP A 371 25.44 14.50 18.76
C TRP A 371 24.49 15.71 18.65
N VAL A 372 23.24 15.52 18.18
CA VAL A 372 22.29 16.65 18.03
C VAL A 372 21.91 17.26 19.38
N HIS A 373 21.71 16.43 20.41
CA HIS A 373 21.29 16.91 21.72
C HIS A 373 22.40 17.71 22.40
N ASN A 374 23.66 17.26 22.34
CA ASN A 374 24.79 18.03 22.85
C ASN A 374 24.96 19.36 22.10
N ARG A 375 24.77 19.35 20.78
CA ARG A 375 24.83 20.55 19.95
C ARG A 375 23.75 21.57 20.32
N TRP A 376 22.51 21.11 20.51
CA TRP A 376 21.38 21.95 20.96
C TRP A 376 21.60 22.49 22.38
N ARG A 377 22.11 21.68 23.32
CA ARG A 377 22.41 22.15 24.69
C ARG A 377 23.45 23.27 24.73
N GLN A 378 24.39 23.28 23.79
CA GLN A 378 25.39 24.35 23.66
C GLN A 378 24.82 25.57 22.92
N ASN A 379 23.78 25.38 22.11
CA ASN A 379 23.17 26.41 21.27
C ASN A 379 21.63 26.31 21.32
N PRO A 380 20.98 26.80 22.39
CA PRO A 380 19.53 26.56 22.59
C PRO A 380 18.61 27.19 21.53
N GLY A 381 19.12 28.07 20.66
CA GLY A 381 18.40 28.62 19.51
C GLY A 381 18.42 27.74 18.26
N MET A 382 19.22 26.67 18.26
CA MET A 382 19.34 25.70 17.18
C MET A 382 18.03 24.93 16.96
N HIS A 383 17.72 24.66 15.70
CA HIS A 383 16.67 23.75 15.26
C HIS A 383 17.22 22.62 14.38
N ILE A 384 16.45 21.54 14.29
CA ILE A 384 16.69 20.38 13.43
C ILE A 384 15.58 20.36 12.38
N TYR A 385 15.92 20.73 11.15
CA TYR A 385 14.99 20.71 10.03
C TYR A 385 14.94 19.33 9.40
N HIS A 386 13.74 18.84 9.13
CA HIS A 386 13.49 17.59 8.40
C HIS A 386 12.28 17.76 7.48
N TYR A 387 12.01 16.80 6.61
CA TYR A 387 10.97 16.94 5.60
C TYR A 387 9.92 15.82 5.69
N ALA A 388 8.76 16.19 6.25
CA ALA A 388 7.63 15.31 6.61
C ALA A 388 7.80 14.61 7.97
N ALA A 389 6.83 13.78 8.34
CA ALA A 389 6.72 13.25 9.69
C ALA A 389 7.57 11.99 9.95
N TYR A 390 8.30 11.48 8.93
CA TYR A 390 8.96 10.19 9.00
C TYR A 390 10.07 10.19 10.05
N GLU A 391 10.94 11.19 9.99
CA GLU A 391 12.14 11.33 10.83
C GLU A 391 11.75 11.42 12.30
N GLU A 392 10.82 12.32 12.64
CA GLU A 392 10.31 12.48 14.01
C GLU A 392 9.67 11.18 14.52
N SER A 393 8.88 10.50 13.68
CA SER A 393 8.24 9.23 14.03
C SER A 393 9.26 8.10 14.21
N ALA A 394 10.32 8.10 13.42
CA ALA A 394 11.41 7.13 13.49
C ALA A 394 12.23 7.32 14.77
N LEU A 395 12.59 8.54 15.14
CA LEU A 395 13.31 8.82 16.41
C LEU A 395 12.50 8.37 17.63
N LYS A 396 11.20 8.68 17.66
CA LYS A 396 10.29 8.19 18.70
C LYS A 396 10.26 6.65 18.75
N ARG A 397 10.07 6.01 17.59
CA ARG A 397 10.02 4.55 17.47
C ARG A 397 11.32 3.90 17.95
N LEU A 398 12.48 4.43 17.54
CA LEU A 398 13.80 3.88 17.88
C LEU A 398 14.12 4.05 19.35
N SER A 399 13.81 5.20 19.95
CA SER A 399 14.01 5.43 21.39
C SER A 399 13.25 4.40 22.25
N THR A 400 12.02 4.06 21.84
CA THR A 400 11.19 3.04 22.50
C THR A 400 11.69 1.62 22.20
N ARG A 401 12.02 1.33 20.93
CA ARG A 401 12.46 0.00 20.48
C ARG A 401 13.75 -0.44 21.16
N HIS A 402 14.72 0.47 21.26
CA HIS A 402 16.06 0.20 21.79
C HIS A 402 16.21 0.47 23.27
N ASP A 403 15.14 0.99 23.90
CA ASP A 403 15.07 1.40 25.30
C ASP A 403 16.24 2.32 25.69
N THR A 404 16.50 3.34 24.85
CA THR A 404 17.64 4.26 25.01
C THR A 404 17.29 5.65 24.51
N ARG A 405 17.97 6.65 25.07
CA ARG A 405 17.87 8.09 24.71
C ARG A 405 16.45 8.67 24.69
N GLN A 406 15.52 8.06 25.43
CA GLN A 406 14.13 8.52 25.52
C GLN A 406 14.05 9.95 26.06
N GLU A 407 14.84 10.28 27.10
CA GLU A 407 14.88 11.62 27.69
C GLU A 407 15.39 12.67 26.68
N GLN A 408 16.46 12.37 25.94
CA GLN A 408 17.05 13.29 24.96
C GLN A 408 16.09 13.53 23.79
N VAL A 409 15.42 12.49 23.29
CA VAL A 409 14.42 12.63 22.24
C VAL A 409 13.22 13.43 22.76
N ASP A 410 12.75 13.16 23.96
CA ASP A 410 11.65 13.89 24.59
C ASP A 410 12.01 15.37 24.84
N ASP A 411 13.25 15.69 25.26
CA ASP A 411 13.73 17.06 25.40
C ASP A 411 13.71 17.82 24.07
N LEU A 412 14.20 17.22 22.98
CA LEU A 412 14.17 17.84 21.65
C LEU A 412 12.74 18.11 21.17
N LEU A 413 11.82 17.17 21.43
CA LEU A 413 10.41 17.30 21.03
C LEU A 413 9.66 18.33 21.87
N ARG A 414 9.86 18.35 23.20
CA ARG A 414 9.18 19.28 24.11
C ARG A 414 9.58 20.73 23.91
N ASN A 415 10.79 20.95 23.40
CA ASN A 415 11.32 22.29 23.12
C ASN A 415 11.15 22.69 21.65
N ASP A 416 10.30 21.98 20.89
CA ASP A 416 10.00 22.26 19.48
C ASP A 416 11.27 22.40 18.60
N VAL A 417 12.33 21.65 18.92
CA VAL A 417 13.62 21.72 18.22
C VAL A 417 13.50 21.13 16.80
N LEU A 418 12.64 20.13 16.61
CA LEU A 418 12.39 19.54 15.30
C LEU A 418 11.38 20.38 14.51
N VAL A 419 11.75 20.75 13.29
CA VAL A 419 10.93 21.58 12.39
C VAL A 419 10.63 20.80 11.11
N ASP A 420 9.36 20.41 10.97
CA ASP A 420 8.83 19.78 9.76
C ASP A 420 8.64 20.83 8.64
N LEU A 421 9.62 20.89 7.72
CA LEU A 421 9.60 21.78 6.57
C LEU A 421 8.49 21.45 5.57
N TYR A 422 8.05 20.19 5.48
CA TYR A 422 6.93 19.82 4.61
C TYR A 422 5.64 20.47 5.10
N LYS A 423 5.40 20.48 6.41
CA LYS A 423 4.25 21.17 7.02
C LYS A 423 4.32 22.68 6.79
N VAL A 424 5.49 23.29 6.93
CA VAL A 424 5.73 24.71 6.65
C VAL A 424 5.38 25.03 5.19
N VAL A 425 5.94 24.30 4.24
CA VAL A 425 5.71 24.51 2.81
C VAL A 425 4.23 24.32 2.46
N ARG A 426 3.63 23.22 2.92
CA ARG A 426 2.22 22.89 2.64
C ARG A 426 1.23 23.93 3.17
N GLN A 427 1.57 24.62 4.26
CA GLN A 427 0.72 25.65 4.85
C GLN A 427 1.04 27.07 4.36
N GLY A 428 2.25 27.29 3.83
CA GLY A 428 2.74 28.59 3.42
C GLY A 428 2.69 28.84 1.91
N LEU A 429 2.71 27.78 1.10
CA LEU A 429 2.76 27.87 -0.36
C LEU A 429 1.65 27.02 -1.00
N ARG A 430 1.13 27.52 -2.11
CA ARG A 430 0.33 26.75 -3.05
C ARG A 430 1.10 26.70 -4.36
N ILE A 431 1.41 25.50 -4.84
CA ILE A 431 2.29 25.26 -5.99
C ILE A 431 1.49 24.51 -7.06
N GLY A 432 1.58 24.99 -8.31
CA GLY A 432 0.93 24.43 -9.49
C GLY A 432 1.81 23.47 -10.28
#